data_AF-A0A3D1KIU4-F1
#
_entry.id   AF-A0A3D1KIU4-F1
#
_cell.length_a   1.000
_cell.length_b   1.000
_cell.length_c   1.000
_cell.angle_alpha   90.00
_cell.angle_beta   90.00
_cell.angle_gamma   90.00
#
_symmetry.space_group_name_H-M   'P 1'
#
loop_
_entity.id
_entity.type
_entity.pdbx_description
1 polymer ?
#
loop_
_entity_poly.entity_id
_entity_poly.type
_entity_poly.pdbx_seq_one_letter_code
_entity_poly.pdbx_strand_id
1 'polypeptide(L)'
;MIALYANLGYNREVKRMRNQKINLLPEIQNRSSVLLYEEDREIEPEKLAAVMEAARLAPSARNLQPWRYIVVQEKTQRDRMVKAMNAVNFWASSAPCLITLISHPPLGYTGEGKCYYLYDCGLSVMSLVIEAQHQELKCRQIAAFEENKIRGILAIPADWQVIVVVAIGYQGDLEREKPHLLKRWGIEAYSRVESRLLNSRTRKTMEEIVSYGKFNNQDTRNNNQTNSKSQ
;
A
#
# COMPACT_ATOMS: atom_id res chain seq x y z
N MET A 1 23.19 -28.63 25.75
CA MET A 1 22.51 -27.87 26.83
C MET A 1 22.08 -26.48 26.36
N ILE A 2 22.98 -25.55 26.01
CA ILE A 2 22.65 -24.15 25.62
C ILE A 2 21.65 -24.02 24.44
N ALA A 3 21.80 -24.84 23.39
CA ALA A 3 20.91 -24.82 22.24
C ALA A 3 19.47 -25.28 22.55
N LEU A 4 19.28 -26.14 23.55
CA LEU A 4 17.96 -26.61 23.97
C LEU A 4 17.20 -25.51 24.74
N TYR A 5 17.90 -24.78 25.62
CA TYR A 5 17.31 -23.67 26.39
C TYR A 5 16.90 -22.49 25.50
N ALA A 6 17.68 -22.15 24.47
CA ALA A 6 17.31 -21.12 23.50
C ALA A 6 16.04 -21.49 22.71
N ASN A 7 15.89 -22.78 22.34
CA ASN A 7 14.72 -23.27 21.61
C ASN A 7 13.46 -23.34 22.51
N LEU A 8 13.64 -23.61 23.80
CA LEU A 8 12.55 -23.56 24.80
C LEU A 8 12.11 -22.12 25.11
N GLY A 9 13.03 -21.16 25.13
CA GLY A 9 12.73 -19.73 25.28
C GLY A 9 11.96 -19.16 24.09
N TYR A 10 12.42 -19.45 22.86
CA TYR A 10 11.75 -19.09 21.61
C TYR A 10 10.30 -19.59 21.57
N ASN A 11 10.10 -20.88 21.86
CA ASN A 11 8.76 -21.47 21.87
C ASN A 11 7.85 -20.90 22.97
N ARG A 12 8.41 -20.37 24.07
CA ARG A 12 7.62 -19.70 25.13
C ARG A 12 7.18 -18.30 24.73
N GLU A 13 8.06 -17.47 24.19
CA GLU A 13 7.75 -16.08 23.84
C GLU A 13 6.76 -16.01 22.66
N VAL A 14 6.95 -16.87 21.64
CA VAL A 14 6.00 -17.00 20.53
C VAL A 14 4.62 -17.47 21.02
N LYS A 15 4.56 -18.48 21.91
CA LYS A 15 3.30 -18.93 22.52
C LYS A 15 2.63 -17.84 23.36
N ARG A 16 3.41 -17.01 24.06
CA ARG A 16 2.90 -15.89 24.87
C ARG A 16 2.24 -14.82 23.99
N MET A 17 2.83 -14.49 22.84
CA MET A 17 2.23 -13.56 21.87
C MET A 17 0.96 -14.12 21.22
N ARG A 18 0.95 -15.42 20.86
CA ARG A 18 -0.24 -16.08 20.27
C ARG A 18 -1.48 -16.02 21.17
N ASN A 19 -1.29 -16.04 22.48
CA ASN A 19 -2.37 -16.12 23.46
C ASN A 19 -2.80 -14.75 24.05
N GLN A 20 -2.17 -13.64 23.62
CA GLN A 20 -2.57 -12.30 24.06
C GLN A 20 -3.54 -11.67 23.06
N LYS A 21 -4.62 -11.08 23.57
CA LYS A 21 -5.48 -10.18 22.80
C LYS A 21 -4.65 -8.93 22.46
N ILE A 22 -4.16 -8.85 21.22
CA ILE A 22 -3.36 -7.71 20.76
C ILE A 22 -4.32 -6.55 20.55
N ASN A 23 -4.17 -5.48 21.32
CA ASN A 23 -4.90 -4.24 21.12
C ASN A 23 -4.17 -3.39 20.09
N LEU A 24 -4.74 -3.26 18.88
CA LEU A 24 -4.16 -2.49 17.78
C LEU A 24 -4.91 -1.17 17.61
N LEU A 25 -4.25 -0.18 17.02
CA LEU A 25 -4.94 1.00 16.52
C LEU A 25 -5.99 0.57 15.49
N PRO A 26 -7.25 1.05 15.59
CA PRO A 26 -8.32 0.65 14.68
C PRO A 26 -8.00 1.02 13.23
N GLU A 27 -7.26 2.11 12.98
CA GLU A 27 -6.82 2.51 11.65
C GLU A 27 -5.88 1.48 11.03
N ILE A 28 -4.93 0.94 11.81
CA ILE A 28 -4.02 -0.11 11.33
C ILE A 28 -4.79 -1.40 11.06
N GLN A 29 -5.69 -1.77 11.98
CA GLN A 29 -6.44 -3.02 11.91
C GLN A 29 -7.47 -3.03 10.77
N ASN A 30 -8.21 -1.93 10.59
CA ASN A 30 -9.33 -1.84 9.67
C ASN A 30 -8.94 -1.31 8.28
N ARG A 31 -7.72 -0.79 8.11
CA ARG A 31 -7.24 -0.36 6.79
C ARG A 31 -7.24 -1.56 5.83
N SER A 32 -7.93 -1.38 4.71
CA SER A 32 -7.92 -2.28 3.57
C SER A 32 -7.53 -1.49 2.30
N SER A 33 -7.30 -2.16 1.17
CA SER A 33 -7.20 -1.42 -0.10
C SER A 33 -8.42 -1.73 -0.93
N VAL A 34 -9.21 -0.70 -1.18
CA VAL A 34 -10.50 -0.79 -1.86
C VAL A 34 -10.32 -0.82 -3.37
N LEU A 35 -11.38 -1.09 -4.11
CA LEU A 35 -11.39 -1.18 -5.57
C LEU A 35 -12.56 -0.40 -6.17
N LEU A 36 -13.21 0.45 -5.37
CA LEU A 36 -14.34 1.27 -5.79
C LEU A 36 -14.42 2.45 -4.83
N TYR A 37 -14.68 3.63 -5.38
CA TYR A 37 -14.87 4.87 -4.65
C TYR A 37 -16.16 5.55 -5.06
N GLU A 38 -16.71 6.40 -4.20
CA GLU A 38 -17.82 7.29 -4.53
C GLU A 38 -17.30 8.40 -5.48
N GLU A 39 -17.54 8.26 -6.80
CA GLU A 39 -16.93 9.12 -7.83
C GLU A 39 -17.39 10.59 -7.74
N ASP A 40 -18.64 10.82 -7.31
CA ASP A 40 -19.26 12.15 -7.22
C ASP A 40 -19.02 12.83 -5.87
N ARG A 41 -18.34 12.16 -4.93
CA ARG A 41 -18.04 12.71 -3.61
C ARG A 41 -16.61 13.21 -3.55
N GLU A 42 -16.46 14.53 -3.59
CA GLU A 42 -15.17 15.19 -3.37
C GLU A 42 -14.66 14.97 -1.95
N ILE A 43 -13.33 15.02 -1.79
CA ILE A 43 -12.69 14.97 -0.49
C ILE A 43 -12.66 16.38 0.08
N GLU A 44 -13.13 16.54 1.30
CA GLU A 44 -13.11 17.81 2.01
C GLU A 44 -11.65 18.33 2.10
N PRO A 45 -11.40 19.62 1.77
CA PRO A 45 -10.04 20.17 1.73
C PRO A 45 -9.26 19.96 3.02
N GLU A 46 -9.92 20.02 4.18
CA GLU A 46 -9.34 19.86 5.50
C GLU A 46 -8.86 18.42 5.74
N LYS A 47 -9.64 17.43 5.27
CA LYS A 47 -9.25 16.01 5.35
C LYS A 47 -8.06 15.72 4.46
N LEU A 48 -8.07 16.25 3.24
CA LEU A 48 -6.95 16.11 2.32
C LEU A 48 -5.69 16.81 2.87
N ALA A 49 -5.83 17.99 3.48
CA ALA A 49 -4.74 18.68 4.16
C ALA A 49 -4.17 17.86 5.33
N ALA A 50 -5.03 17.27 6.18
CA ALA A 50 -4.60 16.41 7.27
C ALA A 50 -3.80 15.19 6.76
N VAL A 51 -4.30 14.53 5.71
CA VAL A 51 -3.63 13.40 5.04
C VAL A 51 -2.25 13.78 4.51
N MET A 52 -2.12 14.96 3.89
CA MET A 52 -0.84 15.45 3.39
C MET A 52 0.11 15.87 4.52
N GLU A 53 -0.41 16.44 5.60
CA GLU A 53 0.38 16.81 6.77
C GLU A 53 0.95 15.57 7.49
N ALA A 54 0.14 14.52 7.64
CA ALA A 54 0.62 13.25 8.17
C ALA A 54 1.75 12.65 7.31
N ALA A 55 1.64 12.74 5.98
CA ALA A 55 2.71 12.34 5.07
C ALA A 55 4.00 13.17 5.29
N ARG A 56 3.86 14.48 5.49
CA ARG A 56 4.96 15.42 5.72
C ARG A 56 5.70 15.15 7.04
N LEU A 57 4.97 14.78 8.09
CA LEU A 57 5.50 14.53 9.44
C LEU A 57 6.22 13.18 9.60
N ALA A 58 6.24 12.34 8.57
CA ALA A 58 6.94 11.06 8.63
C ALA A 58 8.46 11.24 8.92
N PRO A 59 9.08 10.33 9.69
CA PRO A 59 10.51 10.38 9.92
C PRO A 59 11.28 9.98 8.65
N SER A 60 12.50 10.51 8.51
CA SER A 60 13.42 10.14 7.44
C SER A 60 14.87 10.18 7.93
N ALA A 61 15.75 9.44 7.26
CA ALA A 61 17.17 9.45 7.58
C ALA A 61 17.73 10.88 7.52
N ARG A 62 18.35 11.32 8.63
CA ARG A 62 18.86 12.70 8.82
C ARG A 62 17.82 13.80 8.53
N ASN A 63 16.53 13.49 8.67
CA ASN A 63 15.42 14.38 8.36
C ASN A 63 15.44 14.94 6.91
N LEU A 64 15.95 14.17 5.95
CA LEU A 64 16.12 14.64 4.56
C LEU A 64 14.81 14.76 3.77
N GLN A 65 13.74 14.09 4.20
CA GLN A 65 12.38 14.22 3.65
C GLN A 65 12.36 14.11 2.10
N PRO A 66 12.78 12.95 1.55
CA PRO A 66 13.03 12.80 0.11
C PRO A 66 11.76 12.73 -0.75
N TRP A 67 10.57 12.77 -0.15
CA TRP A 67 9.28 12.68 -0.83
C TRP A 67 8.84 14.03 -1.42
N ARG A 68 8.27 13.99 -2.62
CA ARG A 68 7.42 15.07 -3.16
C ARG A 68 6.12 14.45 -3.65
N TYR A 69 5.02 15.16 -3.43
CA TYR A 69 3.69 14.69 -3.79
C TYR A 69 3.06 15.60 -4.83
N ILE A 70 2.35 15.00 -5.79
CA ILE A 70 1.51 15.70 -6.76
C ILE A 70 0.09 15.20 -6.55
N VAL A 71 -0.81 16.10 -6.17
CA VAL A 71 -2.22 15.81 -5.91
C VAL A 71 -3.04 16.16 -7.15
N VAL A 72 -3.82 15.20 -7.66
CA VAL A 72 -4.60 15.36 -8.90
C VAL A 72 -6.08 15.09 -8.62
N GLN A 73 -6.88 16.16 -8.65
CA GLN A 73 -8.34 16.16 -8.46
C GLN A 73 -9.10 16.53 -9.73
N GLU A 74 -8.43 16.87 -10.82
CA GLU A 74 -9.09 17.17 -12.08
C GLU A 74 -9.36 15.86 -12.83
N LYS A 75 -10.63 15.61 -13.19
CA LYS A 75 -11.09 14.32 -13.71
C LYS A 75 -10.37 13.93 -15.01
N THR A 76 -10.20 14.84 -15.96
CA THR A 76 -9.59 14.52 -17.25
C THR A 76 -8.11 14.15 -17.10
N GLN A 77 -7.39 14.77 -16.17
CA GLN A 77 -6.01 14.45 -15.82
C GLN A 77 -5.93 13.10 -15.10
N ARG A 78 -6.84 12.81 -14.14
CA ARG A 78 -6.94 11.48 -13.51
C ARG A 78 -7.19 10.39 -14.56
N ASP A 79 -8.13 10.60 -15.48
CA ASP A 79 -8.46 9.64 -16.54
C ASP A 79 -7.25 9.36 -17.45
N ARG A 80 -6.45 10.39 -17.78
CA ARG A 80 -5.18 10.22 -18.50
C ARG A 80 -4.17 9.40 -17.71
N MET A 81 -4.04 9.65 -16.39
CA MET A 81 -3.17 8.86 -15.52
C MET A 81 -3.61 7.39 -15.47
N VAL A 82 -4.91 7.12 -15.32
CA VAL A 82 -5.45 5.74 -15.27
C VAL A 82 -5.19 5.00 -16.59
N LYS A 83 -5.28 5.67 -17.74
CA LYS A 83 -4.91 5.10 -19.04
C LYS A 83 -3.42 4.74 -19.15
N ALA A 84 -2.55 5.36 -18.35
CA ALA A 84 -1.14 5.03 -18.25
C ALA A 84 -0.85 3.94 -17.20
N MET A 85 -1.87 3.45 -16.48
CA MET A 85 -1.72 2.32 -15.55
C MET A 85 -1.93 1.00 -16.27
N ASN A 86 -1.45 -0.10 -15.67
CA ASN A 86 -1.82 -1.43 -16.15
C ASN A 86 -3.36 -1.58 -16.15
N ALA A 87 -3.91 -2.23 -17.18
CA ALA A 87 -5.35 -2.39 -17.39
C ALA A 87 -6.10 -2.99 -16.19
N VAL A 88 -5.43 -3.76 -15.31
CA VAL A 88 -6.01 -4.26 -14.05
C VAL A 88 -6.41 -3.16 -13.05
N ASN A 89 -5.95 -1.93 -13.27
CA ASN A 89 -6.20 -0.76 -12.42
C ASN A 89 -7.32 0.16 -12.95
N PHE A 90 -8.16 -0.31 -13.88
CA PHE A 90 -9.31 0.42 -14.43
C PHE A 90 -10.24 1.06 -13.36
N TRP A 91 -10.37 0.40 -12.20
CA TRP A 91 -11.16 0.87 -11.07
C TRP A 91 -10.69 2.20 -10.49
N ALA A 92 -9.41 2.56 -10.68
CA ALA A 92 -8.84 3.80 -10.17
C ALA A 92 -9.50 5.06 -10.79
N SER A 93 -10.20 4.92 -11.92
CA SER A 93 -11.00 6.01 -12.51
C SER A 93 -12.18 6.46 -11.66
N SER A 94 -12.65 5.63 -10.71
CA SER A 94 -13.69 6.03 -9.75
C SER A 94 -13.15 6.89 -8.60
N ALA A 95 -11.84 6.93 -8.36
CA ALA A 95 -11.28 7.70 -7.27
C ALA A 95 -11.38 9.22 -7.54
N PRO A 96 -11.91 10.02 -6.61
CA PRO A 96 -11.99 11.47 -6.76
C PRO A 96 -10.60 12.15 -6.66
N CYS A 97 -9.57 11.45 -6.20
CA CYS A 97 -8.23 12.00 -6.11
C CYS A 97 -7.15 10.92 -6.36
N LEU A 98 -6.12 11.29 -7.11
CA LEU A 98 -4.88 10.52 -7.26
C LEU A 98 -3.71 11.33 -6.69
N ILE A 99 -2.97 10.75 -5.76
CA ILE A 99 -1.77 11.35 -5.16
C ILE A 99 -0.55 10.59 -5.66
N THR A 100 0.30 11.25 -6.43
CA THR A 100 1.53 10.64 -6.96
C THR A 100 2.71 10.99 -6.07
N LEU A 101 3.37 9.98 -5.51
CA LEU A 101 4.65 10.14 -4.83
C LEU A 101 5.78 10.04 -5.84
N ILE A 102 6.60 11.08 -5.89
CA ILE A 102 7.86 11.10 -6.62
C ILE A 102 9.02 11.33 -5.67
N SER A 103 10.20 10.89 -6.07
CA SER A 103 11.45 11.18 -5.38
C SER A 103 12.61 11.22 -6.36
N HIS A 104 13.74 11.76 -5.90
CA HIS A 104 14.99 11.76 -6.62
C HIS A 104 16.04 11.13 -5.70
N PRO A 105 16.74 10.04 -6.11
CA PRO A 105 17.64 9.29 -5.22
C PRO A 105 18.66 10.13 -4.43
N PRO A 106 19.28 11.19 -5.01
CA PRO A 106 20.18 12.09 -4.29
C PRO A 106 19.55 12.85 -3.09
N LEU A 107 18.22 12.91 -2.99
CA LEU A 107 17.55 13.48 -1.81
C LEU A 107 17.61 12.54 -0.60
N GLY A 108 17.86 11.25 -0.80
CA GLY A 108 17.94 10.28 0.29
C GLY A 108 19.34 10.20 0.91
N TYR A 109 19.37 9.76 2.17
CA TYR A 109 20.62 9.37 2.78
C TYR A 109 21.19 8.15 2.08
N THR A 110 22.47 8.20 1.74
CA THR A 110 23.24 7.05 1.25
C THR A 110 24.33 6.75 2.26
N GLY A 111 24.36 5.51 2.76
CA GLY A 111 25.33 5.05 3.74
C GLY A 111 25.45 3.53 3.68
N GLU A 112 26.66 3.01 3.92
CA GLU A 112 26.93 1.56 3.99
C GLU A 112 26.44 0.79 2.74
N GLY A 113 26.55 1.42 1.56
CA GLY A 113 26.13 0.82 0.29
C GLY A 113 24.61 0.78 0.07
N LYS A 114 23.81 1.47 0.88
CA LYS A 114 22.34 1.54 0.74
C LYS A 114 21.87 2.98 0.56
N CYS A 115 20.87 3.15 -0.29
CA CYS A 115 20.17 4.42 -0.48
C CYS A 115 18.77 4.32 0.16
N TYR A 116 18.46 5.21 1.10
CA TYR A 116 17.30 5.09 1.98
C TYR A 116 16.05 5.84 1.49
N TYR A 117 16.11 6.58 0.37
CA TYR A 117 14.98 7.39 -0.11
C TYR A 117 13.68 6.60 -0.29
N LEU A 118 13.73 5.36 -0.82
CA LEU A 118 12.54 4.52 -0.98
C LEU A 118 11.96 4.04 0.36
N TYR A 119 12.83 3.72 1.32
CA TYR A 119 12.40 3.35 2.67
C TYR A 119 11.68 4.53 3.33
N ASP A 120 12.30 5.71 3.31
CA ASP A 120 11.75 6.95 3.84
C ASP A 120 10.42 7.33 3.15
N CYS A 121 10.35 7.23 1.83
CA CYS A 121 9.11 7.43 1.07
C CYS A 121 8.00 6.44 1.47
N GLY A 122 8.36 5.18 1.76
CA GLY A 122 7.42 4.17 2.27
C GLY A 122 6.83 4.54 3.64
N LEU A 123 7.64 5.13 4.53
CA LEU A 123 7.16 5.64 5.82
C LEU A 123 6.15 6.78 5.62
N SER A 124 6.49 7.74 4.75
CA SER A 124 5.60 8.86 4.41
C SER A 124 4.26 8.41 3.83
N VAL A 125 4.26 7.46 2.88
CA VAL A 125 3.02 6.87 2.35
C VAL A 125 2.24 6.10 3.42
N MET A 126 2.90 5.41 4.34
CA MET A 126 2.18 4.70 5.40
C MET A 126 1.50 5.67 6.38
N SER A 127 2.16 6.77 6.75
CA SER A 127 1.54 7.84 7.55
C SER A 127 0.31 8.43 6.87
N LEU A 128 0.43 8.74 5.57
CA LEU A 128 -0.68 9.19 4.72
C LEU A 128 -1.87 8.22 4.79
N VAL A 129 -1.59 6.93 4.64
CA VAL A 129 -2.62 5.88 4.58
C VAL A 129 -3.33 5.67 5.93
N ILE A 130 -2.61 5.79 7.05
CA ILE A 130 -3.22 5.71 8.39
C ILE A 130 -4.09 6.93 8.66
N GLU A 131 -3.60 8.13 8.34
CA GLU A 131 -4.38 9.35 8.50
C GLU A 131 -5.64 9.33 7.62
N ALA A 132 -5.53 8.88 6.36
CA ALA A 132 -6.69 8.72 5.49
C ALA A 132 -7.74 7.80 6.13
N GLN A 133 -7.31 6.67 6.70
CA GLN A 133 -8.21 5.76 7.39
C GLN A 133 -8.84 6.38 8.64
N HIS A 134 -8.13 7.24 9.37
CA HIS A 134 -8.66 8.01 10.50
C HIS A 134 -9.73 9.01 10.04
N GLN A 135 -9.51 9.67 8.90
CA GLN A 135 -10.43 10.61 8.26
C GLN A 135 -11.62 9.93 7.54
N GLU A 136 -11.80 8.62 7.73
CA GLU A 136 -12.79 7.75 7.07
C GLU A 136 -12.63 7.63 5.55
N LEU A 137 -11.47 8.02 5.02
CA LEU A 137 -11.08 7.83 3.63
C LEU A 137 -10.42 6.46 3.44
N LYS A 138 -10.41 6.01 2.19
CA LYS A 138 -9.74 4.76 1.79
C LYS A 138 -8.64 5.07 0.81
N CYS A 139 -7.56 4.30 0.91
CA CYS A 139 -6.44 4.40 0.00
C CYS A 139 -6.15 3.09 -0.72
N ARG A 140 -5.68 3.20 -1.96
CA ARG A 140 -5.01 2.11 -2.65
C ARG A 140 -3.77 2.58 -3.39
N GLN A 141 -2.65 2.00 -3.01
CA GLN A 141 -1.36 2.16 -3.65
C GLN A 141 -1.30 1.34 -4.94
N ILE A 142 -0.78 1.95 -6.00
CA ILE A 142 -0.67 1.41 -7.35
C ILE A 142 0.78 1.56 -7.79
N ALA A 143 1.47 0.45 -8.04
CA ALA A 143 2.83 0.41 -8.58
C ALA A 143 2.89 -0.06 -10.04
N ALA A 144 1.79 -0.61 -10.58
CA ALA A 144 1.73 -1.13 -11.93
C ALA A 144 1.25 -0.04 -12.91
N PHE A 145 2.18 0.77 -13.41
CA PHE A 145 1.95 1.84 -14.37
C PHE A 145 3.15 2.06 -15.31
N GLU A 146 2.91 2.73 -16.43
CA GLU A 146 3.94 3.17 -17.37
C GLU A 146 4.54 4.49 -16.90
N GLU A 147 5.67 4.41 -16.18
CA GLU A 147 6.29 5.56 -15.51
C GLU A 147 6.53 6.76 -16.44
N ASN A 148 7.04 6.54 -17.66
CA ASN A 148 7.30 7.62 -18.62
C ASN A 148 6.02 8.36 -19.04
N LYS A 149 4.88 7.66 -19.16
CA LYS A 149 3.60 8.30 -19.47
C LYS A 149 3.11 9.13 -18.29
N ILE A 150 3.21 8.61 -17.06
CA ILE A 150 2.86 9.36 -15.84
C ILE A 150 3.74 10.62 -15.73
N ARG A 151 5.04 10.50 -15.98
CA ARG A 151 5.96 11.65 -16.01
C ARG A 151 5.51 12.73 -16.99
N GLY A 152 5.19 12.34 -18.23
CA GLY A 152 4.71 13.27 -19.25
C GLY A 152 3.38 13.94 -18.90
N ILE A 153 2.45 13.23 -18.24
CA ILE A 153 1.15 13.78 -17.82
C ILE A 153 1.31 14.80 -16.68
N LEU A 154 2.25 14.57 -15.77
CA LEU A 154 2.45 15.37 -14.56
C LEU A 154 3.63 16.34 -14.66
N ALA A 155 4.24 16.48 -15.83
CA ALA A 155 5.43 17.30 -16.06
C ALA A 155 6.60 17.00 -15.08
N ILE A 156 6.79 15.72 -14.74
CA ILE A 156 7.86 15.28 -13.83
C ILE A 156 9.18 15.19 -14.61
N PRO A 157 10.28 15.78 -14.10
CA PRO A 157 11.60 15.68 -14.75
C PRO A 157 12.11 14.24 -14.88
N ALA A 158 12.97 13.99 -15.88
CA ALA A 158 13.40 12.63 -16.23
C ALA A 158 14.30 11.95 -15.17
N ASP A 159 15.01 12.75 -14.37
CA ASP A 159 15.87 12.32 -13.25
C ASP A 159 15.09 12.02 -11.96
N TRP A 160 13.80 12.35 -11.93
CA TRP A 160 12.88 11.98 -10.86
C TRP A 160 12.19 10.66 -11.17
N GLN A 161 11.93 9.90 -10.11
CA GLN A 161 11.25 8.62 -10.15
C GLN A 161 9.83 8.74 -9.64
N VAL A 162 8.89 8.08 -10.32
CA VAL A 162 7.53 7.89 -9.81
C VAL A 162 7.51 6.61 -8.98
N ILE A 163 7.41 6.75 -7.66
CA ILE A 163 7.48 5.60 -6.75
C ILE A 163 6.15 4.86 -6.70
N VAL A 164 5.06 5.60 -6.48
CA VAL A 164 3.72 5.03 -6.31
C VAL A 164 2.64 6.07 -6.59
N VAL A 165 1.51 5.63 -7.13
CA VAL A 165 0.28 6.43 -7.19
C VAL A 165 -0.69 5.90 -6.14
N VAL A 166 -1.26 6.79 -5.33
CA VAL A 166 -2.27 6.47 -4.31
C VAL A 166 -3.62 6.99 -4.79
N ALA A 167 -4.54 6.09 -5.08
CA ALA A 167 -5.95 6.44 -5.22
C ALA A 167 -6.55 6.66 -3.84
N ILE A 168 -7.30 7.74 -3.64
CA ILE A 168 -7.94 8.09 -2.38
C ILE A 168 -9.35 8.65 -2.59
N GLY A 169 -10.24 8.33 -1.64
CA GLY A 169 -11.63 8.82 -1.61
C GLY A 169 -12.48 8.02 -0.61
N TYR A 170 -13.77 8.27 -0.62
CA TYR A 170 -14.75 7.48 0.13
C TYR A 170 -14.99 6.12 -0.52
N GLN A 171 -15.20 5.07 0.29
CA GLN A 171 -15.49 3.74 -0.21
C GLN A 171 -16.83 3.74 -0.97
N GLY A 172 -16.82 3.33 -2.24
CA GLY A 172 -18.07 3.09 -2.97
C GLY A 172 -18.72 1.76 -2.60
N ASP A 173 -19.98 1.60 -3.01
CA ASP A 173 -20.82 0.44 -2.67
C ASP A 173 -21.04 -0.43 -3.92
N LEU A 174 -20.39 -1.60 -3.93
CA LEU A 174 -20.39 -2.49 -5.08
C LEU A 174 -21.79 -3.02 -5.42
N GLU A 175 -22.60 -3.35 -4.41
CA GLU A 175 -23.94 -3.91 -4.63
C GLU A 175 -24.91 -2.84 -5.10
N ARG A 176 -24.87 -1.66 -4.46
CA ARG A 176 -25.70 -0.52 -4.85
C ARG A 176 -25.41 -0.06 -6.28
N GLU A 177 -24.15 -0.11 -6.70
CA GLU A 177 -23.72 0.38 -8.03
C GLU A 177 -23.66 -0.73 -9.10
N LYS A 178 -24.00 -1.98 -8.75
CA LYS A 178 -23.85 -3.16 -9.60
C LYS A 178 -24.36 -3.00 -11.04
N PRO A 179 -25.58 -2.47 -11.31
CA PRO A 179 -26.05 -2.30 -12.68
C PRO A 179 -25.14 -1.36 -13.51
N HIS A 180 -24.68 -0.27 -12.89
CA HIS A 180 -23.81 0.71 -13.53
C HIS A 180 -22.40 0.16 -13.76
N LEU A 181 -21.85 -0.55 -12.77
CA LEU A 181 -20.53 -1.14 -12.84
C LEU A 181 -20.45 -2.29 -13.85
N LEU A 182 -21.49 -3.14 -13.94
CA LEU A 182 -21.58 -4.17 -14.97
C LEU A 182 -21.58 -3.57 -16.37
N LYS A 183 -22.32 -2.47 -16.59
CA LYS A 183 -22.33 -1.76 -17.87
C LYS A 183 -20.98 -1.11 -18.19
N ARG A 184 -20.32 -0.52 -17.20
CA ARG A 184 -19.06 0.24 -17.38
C ARG A 184 -17.83 -0.67 -17.51
N TRP A 185 -17.73 -1.71 -16.68
CA TRP A 185 -16.56 -2.56 -16.57
C TRP A 185 -16.71 -3.90 -17.32
N GLY A 186 -17.94 -4.33 -17.58
CA GLY A 186 -18.23 -5.67 -18.06
C GLY A 186 -18.21 -6.71 -16.94
N ILE A 187 -18.84 -7.86 -17.20
CA ILE A 187 -19.06 -8.92 -16.20
C ILE A 187 -17.74 -9.48 -15.64
N GLU A 188 -16.75 -9.72 -16.49
CA GLU A 188 -15.47 -10.32 -16.08
C GLU A 188 -14.70 -9.42 -15.11
N ALA A 189 -14.61 -8.13 -15.44
CA ALA A 189 -13.91 -7.16 -14.61
C ALA A 189 -14.64 -6.91 -13.28
N TYR A 190 -15.98 -6.84 -13.31
CA TYR A 190 -16.81 -6.75 -12.11
C TYR A 190 -16.60 -7.96 -11.20
N SER A 191 -16.74 -9.19 -11.71
CA SER A 191 -16.57 -10.42 -10.92
C SER A 191 -15.17 -10.54 -10.32
N ARG A 192 -14.13 -10.07 -11.03
CA ARG A 192 -12.77 -10.00 -10.48
C ARG A 192 -12.66 -9.04 -9.30
N VAL A 193 -13.31 -7.87 -9.37
CA VAL A 193 -13.33 -6.89 -8.27
C VAL A 193 -14.12 -7.44 -7.09
N GLU A 194 -15.32 -7.96 -7.34
CA GLU A 194 -16.19 -8.57 -6.33
C GLU A 194 -15.46 -9.68 -5.58
N SER A 195 -14.90 -10.65 -6.30
CA SER A 195 -14.10 -11.74 -5.72
C SER A 195 -12.94 -11.21 -4.87
N ARG A 196 -12.24 -10.16 -5.31
CA ARG A 196 -11.09 -9.62 -4.57
C ARG A 196 -11.49 -8.83 -3.33
N LEU A 197 -12.68 -8.24 -3.30
CA LEU A 197 -13.22 -7.54 -2.13
C LEU A 197 -13.79 -8.53 -1.09
N LEU A 198 -14.41 -9.62 -1.54
CA LEU A 198 -14.94 -10.69 -0.67
C LEU A 198 -13.83 -11.54 -0.04
N ASN A 199 -12.72 -11.73 -0.74
CA ASN A 199 -11.60 -12.52 -0.23
C ASN A 199 -10.80 -11.73 0.82
N SER A 200 -10.88 -12.17 2.08
CA SER A 200 -10.06 -11.65 3.17
C SER A 200 -8.57 -11.77 2.83
N ARG A 201 -7.81 -10.70 3.03
CA ARG A 201 -6.36 -10.76 2.84
C ARG A 201 -5.72 -11.59 3.95
N THR A 202 -4.98 -12.61 3.58
CA THR A 202 -4.13 -13.35 4.52
C THR A 202 -2.82 -12.61 4.79
N ARG A 203 -2.14 -12.97 5.87
CA ARG A 203 -0.76 -12.58 6.16
C ARG A 203 0.02 -13.84 6.52
N LYS A 204 1.33 -13.78 6.31
CA LYS A 204 2.27 -14.74 6.90
C LYS A 204 2.10 -14.76 8.41
N THR A 205 2.41 -15.89 9.04
CA THR A 205 2.36 -15.98 10.51
C THR A 205 3.49 -15.17 11.15
N MET A 206 3.38 -14.86 12.45
CA MET A 206 4.42 -14.12 13.16
C MET A 206 5.76 -14.86 13.14
N GLU A 207 5.76 -16.19 13.14
CA GLU A 207 6.98 -17.01 13.14
C GLU A 207 7.72 -16.93 11.80
N GLU A 208 7.02 -16.64 10.71
CA GLU A 208 7.64 -16.47 9.39
C GLU A 208 8.32 -15.10 9.23
N ILE A 209 8.00 -14.12 10.09
CA ILE A 209 8.50 -12.74 9.97
C ILE A 209 9.25 -12.21 11.19
N VAL A 210 9.19 -12.90 12.34
CA VAL A 210 9.88 -12.52 13.59
C VAL A 210 10.77 -13.67 14.07
N SER A 211 12.04 -13.35 14.37
CA SER A 211 12.97 -14.25 15.05
C SER A 211 13.56 -13.58 16.29
N TYR A 212 13.88 -14.36 17.33
CA TYR A 212 14.43 -13.85 18.59
C TYR A 212 15.91 -14.20 18.73
N GLY A 213 16.74 -13.19 18.99
CA GLY A 213 18.19 -13.31 19.22
C GLY A 213 19.02 -13.59 17.97
N LYS A 214 18.59 -14.52 17.11
CA LYS A 214 19.23 -14.85 15.83
C LYS A 214 18.20 -15.05 14.74
N PHE A 215 18.62 -14.85 13.50
CA PHE A 215 17.79 -15.15 12.33
C PHE A 215 17.38 -16.62 12.32
N ASN A 216 16.08 -16.88 12.17
CA ASN A 216 15.51 -18.20 12.02
C ASN A 216 14.54 -18.16 10.85
N ASN A 217 14.94 -18.67 9.69
CA ASN A 217 14.09 -18.68 8.51
C ASN A 217 13.16 -19.89 8.54
N GLN A 218 11.88 -19.64 8.81
CA GLN A 218 10.82 -20.65 8.72
C GLN A 218 9.84 -20.37 7.57
N ASP A 219 10.30 -19.80 6.44
CA ASP A 219 9.42 -19.58 5.27
C ASP A 219 8.83 -20.92 4.79
N THR A 220 7.55 -21.11 5.09
CA THR A 220 6.82 -22.36 4.88
C THR A 220 6.64 -22.71 3.39
N ARG A 221 6.88 -21.74 2.48
CA ARG A 221 6.77 -21.94 1.03
C ARG A 221 7.92 -22.79 0.44
N ASN A 222 9.06 -22.87 1.13
CA ASN A 222 10.20 -23.69 0.68
C ASN A 222 10.07 -25.18 1.07
N ASN A 223 9.22 -25.53 2.04
CA ASN A 223 9.08 -26.92 2.49
C ASN A 223 8.27 -27.82 1.51
N ASN A 224 7.60 -27.23 0.53
CA ASN A 224 6.83 -27.99 -0.47
C ASN A 224 7.61 -28.31 -1.76
N GLN A 225 8.87 -27.87 -1.90
CA GLN A 225 9.69 -28.15 -3.09
C GLN A 225 10.68 -29.33 -2.91
N THR A 226 10.85 -29.86 -1.70
CA THR A 226 11.81 -30.94 -1.43
C THR A 226 11.22 -32.35 -1.37
N ASN A 227 9.88 -32.52 -1.46
CA ASN A 227 9.23 -33.85 -1.40
C ASN A 227 8.79 -34.43 -2.76
N SER A 228 9.21 -33.87 -3.90
CA SER A 228 8.86 -34.41 -5.24
C SER A 228 10.03 -34.95 -6.05
N LYS A 229 11.18 -35.24 -5.43
CA LYS A 229 12.33 -35.91 -6.08
C LYS A 229 12.81 -37.09 -5.25
N SER A 230 11.93 -38.06 -5.06
CA SER A 230 12.30 -39.42 -4.66
C SER A 230 11.13 -40.37 -4.91
N GLN A 231 10.87 -40.66 -6.19
CA GLN A 231 10.36 -41.93 -6.70
C GLN A 231 11.00 -42.16 -8.06
#